data_AF-A0A1F5HDI7-F1
#
_entry.id   AF-A0A1F5HDI7-F1
#
_cell.length_a   1.000
_cell.length_b   1.000
_cell.length_c   1.000
_cell.angle_alpha   90.00
_cell.angle_beta   90.00
_cell.angle_gamma   90.00
#
_symmetry.space_group_name_H-M   'P 1'
#
loop_
_entity.id
_entity.type
_entity.pdbx_description
1 polymer ?
#
loop_
_entity_poly.entity_id
_entity_poly.type
_entity_poly.pdbx_seq_one_letter_code
_entity_poly.pdbx_strand_id
1 'polypeptide(L)'
;MPTLVHSSPFDFAQGRQFIVHGNAATVNREPITVNRRRWRRGFTLIELLVVITIIGILAGIALVSYGSVQERSRDSRRKQDLAAVQKALVLYYQDFGVYPCKSELGGDVNLWVNNLEASEPVNPYCDLAPTYIREIPHDPKAPRNDCDSNSHSDYSYFVTGDGQYYRLYAQLENSNDPQASGPYTILSSCPHNYMIERQ
;
A
#
# COMPACT_ATOMS: atom_id res chain seq x y z
N MET A 1 -10.93 -46.02 -39.93
CA MET A 1 -11.91 -47.12 -39.83
C MET A 1 -12.46 -47.15 -38.40
N PRO A 2 -13.77 -46.96 -38.17
CA PRO A 2 -14.37 -47.21 -36.86
C PRO A 2 -14.93 -48.64 -36.82
N THR A 3 -14.48 -49.44 -35.85
CA THR A 3 -15.04 -50.78 -35.60
C THR A 3 -16.25 -50.72 -34.69
N LEU A 4 -17.33 -51.31 -35.20
CA LEU A 4 -18.64 -51.52 -34.59
C LEU A 4 -18.60 -52.49 -33.39
N VAL A 5 -19.47 -52.18 -32.42
CA VAL A 5 -20.42 -53.06 -31.71
C VAL A 5 -19.89 -54.35 -31.06
N HIS A 6 -20.12 -54.47 -29.74
CA HIS A 6 -20.59 -55.73 -29.18
C HIS A 6 -21.38 -55.50 -27.88
N SER A 7 -22.71 -55.47 -27.99
CA SER A 7 -23.61 -55.80 -26.89
C SER A 7 -23.83 -57.30 -26.87
N SER A 8 -23.71 -57.92 -25.70
CA SER A 8 -24.24 -59.25 -25.45
C SER A 8 -24.85 -59.35 -24.05
N PRO A 9 -25.79 -60.27 -23.86
CA PRO A 9 -26.91 -60.11 -22.95
C PRO A 9 -26.72 -60.94 -21.68
N PHE A 10 -27.22 -60.43 -20.55
CA PHE A 10 -27.46 -61.28 -19.38
C PHE A 10 -28.96 -61.35 -19.10
N ASP A 11 -29.48 -62.49 -19.54
CA ASP A 11 -30.80 -63.05 -19.31
C ASP A 11 -30.85 -63.64 -17.90
N PHE A 12 -31.68 -63.06 -17.02
CA PHE A 12 -32.03 -63.65 -15.74
C PHE A 12 -33.48 -64.09 -15.80
N ALA A 13 -33.62 -65.40 -16.01
CA ALA A 13 -34.84 -66.17 -15.99
C ALA A 13 -35.74 -65.88 -14.78
N GLN A 14 -37.00 -65.60 -15.09
CA GLN A 14 -38.20 -66.19 -14.49
C GLN A 14 -38.39 -66.07 -12.96
N GLY A 15 -38.90 -64.92 -12.53
CA GLY A 15 -39.81 -64.85 -11.39
C GLY A 15 -41.24 -65.15 -11.84
N ARG A 16 -41.73 -66.38 -11.62
CA ARG A 16 -43.16 -66.72 -11.84
C ARG A 16 -44.01 -65.90 -10.87
N GLN A 17 -44.78 -64.93 -11.39
CA GLN A 17 -45.76 -64.20 -10.61
C GLN A 17 -47.02 -65.06 -10.41
N PHE A 18 -47.33 -65.31 -9.14
CA PHE A 18 -48.58 -65.88 -8.68
C PHE A 18 -49.71 -64.85 -8.86
N ILE A 19 -50.66 -65.13 -9.76
CA ILE A 19 -51.81 -64.24 -10.01
C ILE A 19 -52.86 -64.49 -8.94
N VAL A 20 -52.99 -63.55 -8.00
CA VAL A 20 -54.16 -63.47 -7.11
C VAL A 20 -55.24 -62.71 -7.87
N HIS A 21 -56.35 -63.38 -8.21
CA HIS A 21 -57.56 -62.75 -8.70
C HIS A 21 -58.26 -62.00 -7.54
N GLY A 22 -57.73 -60.84 -7.18
CA GLY A 22 -58.44 -59.86 -6.36
C GLY A 22 -59.12 -58.85 -7.27
N ASN A 23 -60.44 -58.70 -7.16
CA ASN A 23 -61.17 -57.62 -7.80
C ASN A 23 -60.58 -56.29 -7.34
N ALA A 24 -59.74 -55.69 -8.19
CA ALA A 24 -59.15 -54.40 -7.96
C ALA A 24 -60.24 -53.34 -8.14
N ALA A 25 -60.86 -52.94 -7.03
CA ALA A 25 -61.48 -51.62 -6.96
C ALA A 25 -60.39 -50.60 -7.29
N THR A 26 -60.50 -49.94 -8.45
CA THR A 26 -59.59 -48.88 -8.86
C THR A 26 -59.75 -47.72 -7.89
N VAL A 27 -58.89 -47.64 -6.88
CA VAL A 27 -58.79 -46.47 -6.02
C VAL A 27 -58.19 -45.37 -6.90
N ASN A 28 -59.02 -44.46 -7.38
CA ASN A 28 -58.60 -43.21 -8.01
C ASN A 28 -57.86 -42.36 -6.96
N ARG A 29 -56.55 -42.54 -6.85
CA ARG A 29 -55.68 -41.66 -6.07
C ARG A 29 -55.17 -40.59 -7.02
N GLU A 30 -55.82 -39.43 -7.01
CA GLU A 30 -55.24 -38.26 -7.66
C GLU A 30 -53.86 -37.96 -7.04
N PRO A 31 -52.86 -37.55 -7.84
CA PRO A 31 -51.53 -37.26 -7.33
C PRO A 31 -51.62 -36.13 -6.30
N ILE A 32 -51.25 -36.42 -5.04
CA ILE A 32 -51.11 -35.41 -3.99
C ILE A 32 -49.97 -34.48 -4.40
N THR A 33 -50.29 -33.34 -5.01
CA THR A 33 -49.32 -32.30 -5.33
C THR A 33 -48.93 -31.59 -4.03
N VAL A 34 -47.76 -31.92 -3.50
CA VAL A 34 -47.22 -31.28 -2.31
C VAL A 34 -46.80 -29.85 -2.68
N ASN A 35 -47.72 -28.90 -2.53
CA ASN A 35 -47.46 -27.48 -2.75
C ASN A 35 -46.47 -26.96 -1.69
N ARG A 36 -45.17 -27.07 -1.97
CA ARG A 36 -44.12 -26.43 -1.16
C ARG A 36 -44.25 -24.92 -1.30
N ARG A 37 -44.98 -24.30 -0.36
CA ARG A 37 -44.96 -22.84 -0.20
C ARG A 37 -43.51 -22.42 0.02
N ARG A 38 -42.90 -21.74 -0.96
CA ARG A 38 -41.61 -21.08 -0.75
C ARG A 38 -41.85 -19.97 0.26
N TRP A 39 -41.36 -20.17 1.48
CA TRP A 39 -41.33 -19.12 2.49
C TRP A 39 -40.42 -18.01 1.97
N ARG A 40 -41.02 -16.91 1.52
CA ARG A 40 -40.26 -15.68 1.24
C ARG A 40 -39.80 -15.15 2.59
N ARG A 41 -38.54 -15.41 2.94
CA ARG A 41 -37.89 -14.77 4.09
C ARG A 41 -37.69 -13.31 3.71
N GLY A 42 -38.54 -12.43 4.24
CA GLY A 42 -38.35 -10.98 4.18
C GLY A 42 -37.50 -10.54 5.37
N PHE A 43 -36.63 -9.55 5.15
CA PHE A 43 -35.93 -8.88 6.25
C PHE A 43 -36.94 -8.18 7.15
N THR A 44 -36.77 -8.31 8.46
CA THR A 44 -37.54 -7.58 9.45
C THR A 44 -37.02 -6.14 9.58
N LEU A 45 -37.89 -5.20 9.96
CA LEU A 45 -37.48 -3.81 10.18
C LEU A 45 -36.41 -3.68 11.27
N ILE A 46 -36.46 -4.55 12.28
CA ILE A 46 -35.47 -4.57 13.36
C ILE A 46 -34.09 -5.06 12.88
N GLU A 47 -34.04 -6.03 11.97
CA GLU A 47 -32.78 -6.48 11.36
C GLU A 47 -32.09 -5.34 10.61
N LEU A 48 -32.85 -4.57 9.82
CA LEU A 48 -32.29 -3.42 9.12
C LEU A 48 -31.87 -2.31 10.09
N LEU A 49 -32.67 -2.05 11.13
CA LEU A 49 -32.39 -1.03 12.14
C LEU A 49 -31.09 -1.31 12.88
N VAL A 50 -30.86 -2.54 13.31
CA VAL A 50 -29.62 -2.92 14.02
C VAL A 50 -28.40 -2.83 13.09
N VAL A 51 -28.55 -3.14 11.81
CA VAL A 51 -27.43 -3.06 10.86
C VAL A 51 -27.00 -1.61 10.64
N ILE A 52 -27.95 -0.70 10.39
CA ILE A 52 -27.61 0.70 10.16
C ILE A 52 -27.05 1.38 11.42
N THR A 53 -27.49 0.97 12.62
CA THR A 53 -26.94 1.50 13.87
C THR A 53 -25.51 1.03 14.08
N ILE A 54 -25.20 -0.24 13.84
CA ILE A 54 -23.82 -0.76 13.92
C ILE A 54 -22.92 -0.07 12.89
N ILE A 55 -23.37 0.07 11.64
CA ILE A 55 -22.62 0.79 10.60
C ILE A 55 -22.38 2.25 11.01
N GLY A 56 -23.39 2.92 11.58
CA GLY A 56 -23.25 4.29 12.07
C GLY A 56 -22.19 4.44 13.17
N ILE A 57 -22.16 3.51 14.13
CA ILE A 57 -21.15 3.51 15.21
C ILE A 57 -19.74 3.29 14.63
N LEU A 58 -19.58 2.27 13.76
CA LEU A 58 -18.28 1.96 13.15
C LEU A 58 -17.78 3.11 12.26
N ALA A 59 -18.67 3.73 11.48
CA ALA A 59 -18.35 4.88 10.65
C ALA A 59 -17.91 6.08 11.49
N GLY A 60 -18.58 6.35 12.61
CA GLY A 60 -18.20 7.43 13.54
C GLY A 60 -16.78 7.27 14.08
N ILE A 61 -16.41 6.07 14.53
CA ILE A 61 -15.05 5.79 15.04
C ILE A 61 -14.01 5.91 13.92
N ALA A 62 -14.31 5.36 12.74
CA ALA A 62 -13.40 5.37 11.60
C ALA A 62 -13.00 6.81 11.21
N LEU A 63 -13.95 7.74 11.17
CA LEU A 63 -13.70 9.14 10.79
C LEU A 63 -12.70 9.85 11.71
N VAL A 64 -12.81 9.65 13.03
CA VAL A 64 -11.88 10.29 13.99
C VAL A 64 -10.46 9.74 13.84
N SER A 65 -10.31 8.45 13.55
CA SER A 65 -9.00 7.80 13.42
C SER A 65 -8.29 8.06 12.08
N TYR A 66 -9.05 8.38 11.02
CA TYR A 66 -8.58 8.38 9.64
C TYR A 66 -7.40 9.34 9.40
N GLY A 67 -7.42 10.55 9.98
CA GLY A 67 -6.35 11.55 9.82
C GLY A 67 -5.00 11.03 10.30
N SER A 68 -4.96 10.47 11.52
CA SER A 68 -3.74 9.92 12.12
C SER A 68 -3.15 8.74 11.36
N VAL A 69 -4.01 7.89 10.76
CA VAL A 69 -3.56 6.77 9.92
C VAL A 69 -2.91 7.28 8.65
N GLN A 70 -3.50 8.31 8.03
CA GLN A 70 -2.96 8.95 6.85
C GLN A 70 -1.62 9.64 7.11
N GLU A 71 -1.48 10.33 8.25
CA GLU A 71 -0.21 10.93 8.69
C GLU A 71 0.90 9.87 8.83
N ARG A 72 0.62 8.79 9.58
CA ARG A 72 1.58 7.68 9.75
C ARG A 72 1.96 7.00 8.43
N SER A 73 1.00 6.88 7.52
CA SER A 73 1.27 6.33 6.18
C SER A 73 2.24 7.22 5.39
N ARG A 74 2.07 8.55 5.45
CA ARG A 74 2.98 9.49 4.79
C ARG A 74 4.34 9.53 5.47
N ASP A 75 4.39 9.49 6.80
CA ASP A 75 5.63 9.40 7.56
C ASP A 75 6.42 8.14 7.23
N SER A 76 5.73 6.99 7.10
CA SER A 76 6.37 5.75 6.66
C SER A 76 6.97 5.89 5.26
N ARG A 77 6.26 6.56 4.34
CA ARG A 77 6.78 6.86 3.01
C ARG A 77 8.00 7.78 3.06
N ARG A 78 7.97 8.88 3.82
CA ARG A 78 9.13 9.78 3.99
C ARG A 78 10.39 9.06 4.44
N LYS A 79 10.24 8.15 5.42
CA LYS A 79 11.35 7.33 5.92
C LYS A 79 11.89 6.37 4.86
N GLN A 80 11.01 5.75 4.08
CA GLN A 80 11.39 4.86 2.98
C GLN A 80 12.10 5.62 1.85
N ASP A 81 11.59 6.80 1.50
CA ASP A 81 12.14 7.68 0.48
C ASP A 81 13.56 8.12 0.85
N LEU A 82 13.78 8.61 2.07
CA LEU A 82 15.13 8.95 2.55
C LEU A 82 16.06 7.72 2.64
N ALA A 83 15.54 6.55 3.01
CA ALA A 83 16.33 5.32 3.02
C ALA A 83 16.76 4.89 1.59
N ALA A 84 15.93 5.15 0.57
CA ALA A 84 16.29 4.91 -0.82
C ALA A 84 17.40 5.87 -1.27
N VAL A 85 17.28 7.16 -0.94
CA VAL A 85 18.33 8.16 -1.22
C VAL A 85 19.63 7.80 -0.50
N GLN A 86 19.58 7.41 0.79
CA GLN A 86 20.76 6.94 1.53
C GLN A 86 21.48 5.79 0.81
N LYS A 87 20.75 4.79 0.32
CA LYS A 87 21.37 3.68 -0.43
C LYS A 87 22.07 4.17 -1.69
N ALA A 88 21.45 5.08 -2.43
CA ALA A 88 22.06 5.68 -3.61
C ALA A 88 23.32 6.47 -3.25
N LEU A 89 23.29 7.26 -2.15
CA LEU A 89 24.45 8.01 -1.67
C LEU A 89 25.63 7.09 -1.31
N VAL A 90 25.36 5.93 -0.70
CA VAL A 90 26.39 4.94 -0.40
C VAL A 90 27.00 4.37 -1.67
N LEU A 91 26.21 4.06 -2.70
CA LEU A 91 26.72 3.59 -3.99
C LEU A 91 27.56 4.67 -4.69
N TYR A 92 27.10 5.92 -4.71
CA TYR A 92 27.87 7.04 -5.25
C TYR A 92 29.23 7.18 -4.55
N TYR A 93 29.24 7.09 -3.21
CA TYR A 93 30.49 7.15 -2.44
C TYR A 93 31.44 5.99 -2.77
N GLN A 94 30.93 4.79 -3.07
CA GLN A 94 31.77 3.66 -3.47
C GLN A 94 32.52 3.90 -4.77
N ASP A 95 31.91 4.64 -5.71
CA ASP A 95 32.51 4.93 -7.01
C ASP A 95 33.47 6.14 -6.95
N PHE A 96 33.12 7.17 -6.18
CA PHE A 96 33.84 8.46 -6.21
C PHE A 96 34.65 8.77 -4.93
N GLY A 97 34.46 8.02 -3.85
CA GLY A 97 35.13 8.27 -2.56
C GLY A 97 34.67 9.55 -1.83
N VAL A 98 33.63 10.20 -2.35
CA VAL A 98 32.99 11.39 -1.79
C VAL A 98 31.48 11.32 -2.04
N TYR A 99 30.70 11.98 -1.19
CA TYR A 99 29.27 12.17 -1.41
C TYR A 99 29.01 13.27 -2.46
N PRO A 100 27.90 13.17 -3.21
CA PRO A 100 27.60 14.08 -4.30
C PRO A 100 27.37 15.51 -3.79
N CYS A 101 27.48 16.46 -4.72
CA CYS A 101 27.26 17.89 -4.52
C CYS A 101 28.17 18.58 -3.49
N LYS A 102 29.34 18.02 -3.17
CA LYS A 102 30.33 18.73 -2.37
C LYS A 102 30.78 20.02 -3.07
N SER A 103 31.09 21.05 -2.28
CA SER A 103 31.63 22.31 -2.83
C SER A 103 33.09 22.15 -3.21
N GLU A 104 33.49 22.60 -4.40
CA GLU A 104 34.91 22.71 -4.76
C GLU A 104 35.64 23.79 -3.94
N LEU A 105 34.90 24.74 -3.36
CA LEU A 105 35.44 25.80 -2.51
C LEU A 105 35.62 25.35 -1.04
N GLY A 106 35.33 24.09 -0.72
CA GLY A 106 35.55 23.50 0.61
C GLY A 106 34.54 23.90 1.69
N GLY A 107 33.47 24.61 1.32
CA GLY A 107 32.36 24.94 2.23
C GLY A 107 31.30 23.84 2.27
N ASP A 108 30.65 23.66 3.42
CA ASP A 108 29.50 22.77 3.54
C ASP A 108 28.35 23.24 2.64
N VAL A 109 27.60 22.28 2.12
CA VAL A 109 26.50 22.54 1.19
C VAL A 109 25.21 22.00 1.78
N ASN A 110 24.17 22.83 1.74
CA ASN A 110 22.80 22.43 2.02
C ASN A 110 22.00 22.56 0.72
N LEU A 111 21.25 21.52 0.35
CA LEU A 111 20.43 21.46 -0.85
C LEU A 111 19.09 20.79 -0.54
N TRP A 112 18.10 21.05 -1.37
CA TRP A 112 16.97 20.13 -1.50
C TRP A 112 17.41 18.86 -2.22
N VAL A 113 16.85 17.70 -1.86
CA VAL A 113 17.26 16.39 -2.42
C VAL A 113 17.06 16.34 -3.94
N ASN A 114 16.07 17.04 -4.49
CA ASN A 114 15.85 17.08 -5.94
C ASN A 114 16.91 17.88 -6.72
N ASN A 115 17.88 18.48 -6.05
CA ASN A 115 19.07 19.04 -6.68
C ASN A 115 20.21 18.01 -6.77
N LEU A 116 19.96 16.76 -6.35
CA LEU A 116 20.82 15.58 -6.58
C LEU A 116 20.53 14.90 -7.92
N GLU A 117 19.73 15.53 -8.78
CA GLU A 117 19.60 15.14 -10.18
C GLU A 117 20.78 15.68 -10.97
N ALA A 118 21.21 14.94 -12.01
CA ALA A 118 22.24 15.39 -12.93
C ALA A 118 21.97 16.82 -13.40
N SER A 119 22.82 17.75 -13.00
CA SER A 119 22.71 19.17 -13.34
C SER A 119 23.88 19.59 -14.22
N GLU A 120 23.84 19.18 -15.48
CA GLU A 120 24.72 19.76 -16.48
C GLU A 120 24.24 21.20 -16.79
N PRO A 121 25.08 22.26 -16.65
CA PRO A 121 26.51 22.30 -16.32
C PRO A 121 26.83 22.87 -14.91
N VAL A 122 25.86 22.93 -14.00
CA VAL A 122 25.97 23.70 -12.75
C VAL A 122 26.72 22.95 -11.64
N ASN A 123 26.64 21.61 -11.59
CA ASN A 123 27.45 20.81 -10.66
C ASN A 123 27.63 19.36 -11.14
N PRO A 124 28.78 19.00 -11.75
CA PRO A 124 29.02 17.64 -12.27
C PRO A 124 29.08 16.57 -11.17
N TYR A 125 29.18 16.95 -9.89
CA TYR A 125 29.19 16.01 -8.77
C TYR A 125 27.80 15.75 -8.18
N CYS A 126 26.73 16.29 -8.78
CA CYS A 126 25.36 16.10 -8.31
C CYS A 126 24.57 15.01 -9.07
N ASP A 127 25.23 14.05 -9.72
CA ASP A 127 24.57 13.00 -10.50
C ASP A 127 24.20 11.77 -9.65
N LEU A 128 23.24 11.91 -8.73
CA LEU A 128 22.69 10.78 -7.99
C LEU A 128 21.58 10.09 -8.80
N ALA A 129 20.72 10.87 -9.44
CA ALA A 129 19.70 10.42 -10.38
C ALA A 129 20.01 10.87 -11.81
N PRO A 130 19.81 10.00 -12.82
CA PRO A 130 19.13 8.70 -12.76
C PRO A 130 20.05 7.50 -12.44
N THR A 131 21.35 7.72 -12.26
CA THR A 131 22.37 6.66 -12.26
C THR A 131 22.27 5.71 -11.04
N TYR A 132 22.14 6.26 -9.83
CA TYR A 132 22.12 5.50 -8.57
C TYR A 132 20.72 5.35 -7.99
N ILE A 133 19.81 6.23 -8.38
CA ILE A 133 18.37 6.16 -8.09
C ILE A 133 17.59 6.61 -9.31
N ARG A 134 16.48 5.91 -9.61
CA ARG A 134 15.72 6.14 -10.85
C ARG A 134 15.10 7.53 -10.94
N GLU A 135 14.54 8.00 -9.83
CA GLU A 135 13.93 9.32 -9.69
C GLU A 135 14.12 9.78 -8.26
N ILE A 136 14.31 11.09 -8.06
CA ILE A 136 14.41 11.64 -6.71
C ILE A 136 13.01 11.68 -6.10
N PRO A 137 12.80 11.09 -4.90
CA PRO A 137 11.51 11.19 -4.23
C PRO A 137 11.27 12.59 -3.69
N HIS A 138 9.98 12.93 -3.56
CA HIS A 138 9.51 14.20 -3.00
C HIS A 138 8.54 13.95 -1.85
N ASP A 139 8.49 14.90 -0.92
CA ASP A 139 7.51 14.84 0.16
C ASP A 139 6.06 14.80 -0.36
N PRO A 140 5.18 13.96 0.20
CA PRO A 140 3.79 13.89 -0.24
C PRO A 140 2.96 15.17 -0.03
N LYS A 141 3.42 16.10 0.83
CA LYS A 141 2.68 17.31 1.20
C LYS A 141 3.40 18.61 0.86
N ALA A 142 4.72 18.60 0.69
CA ALA A 142 5.46 19.80 0.31
C ALA A 142 5.64 19.89 -1.22
N PRO A 143 5.49 21.08 -1.82
CA PRO A 143 5.91 21.30 -3.20
C PRO A 143 7.44 21.22 -3.33
N ARG A 144 7.93 20.86 -4.52
CA ARG A 144 9.36 20.67 -4.82
C ARG A 144 10.19 21.89 -4.41
N ASN A 145 11.29 21.66 -3.68
CA ASN A 145 12.21 22.70 -3.18
C ASN A 145 11.59 23.74 -2.21
N ASP A 146 10.54 23.39 -1.46
CA ASP A 146 9.85 24.38 -0.62
C ASP A 146 9.42 23.81 0.73
N CYS A 147 9.06 24.70 1.65
CA CYS A 147 8.35 24.35 2.87
C CYS A 147 7.13 25.25 3.07
N ASP A 148 6.00 24.66 3.46
CA ASP A 148 4.74 25.39 3.60
C ASP A 148 4.61 26.08 4.97
N SER A 149 3.65 27.00 5.07
CA SER A 149 3.32 27.67 6.34
C SER A 149 2.79 26.74 7.43
N ASN A 150 2.46 25.48 7.10
CA ASN A 150 2.06 24.45 8.04
C ASN A 150 3.25 23.59 8.51
N SER A 151 4.48 24.05 8.26
CA SER A 151 5.71 23.38 8.64
C SER A 151 6.00 22.08 7.89
N HIS A 152 5.32 21.75 6.78
CA HIS A 152 5.78 20.66 5.91
C HIS A 152 6.99 21.14 5.10
N SER A 153 8.00 20.29 4.93
CA SER A 153 9.20 20.57 4.14
C SER A 153 9.48 19.43 3.17
N ASP A 154 9.94 19.77 1.95
CA ASP A 154 10.51 18.77 1.06
C ASP A 154 11.81 18.20 1.66
N TYR A 155 12.32 17.12 1.09
CA TYR A 155 13.53 16.50 1.62
C TYR A 155 14.76 17.38 1.42
N SER A 156 15.56 17.48 2.47
CA SER A 156 16.81 18.25 2.44
C SER A 156 18.03 17.36 2.60
N TYR A 157 19.12 17.76 1.97
CA TYR A 157 20.41 17.10 1.94
C TYR A 157 21.50 18.08 2.38
N PHE A 158 22.31 17.66 3.34
CA PHE A 158 23.51 18.35 3.77
C PHE A 158 24.72 17.49 3.44
N VAL A 159 25.78 18.10 2.93
CA VAL A 159 27.07 17.47 2.73
C VAL A 159 28.18 18.39 3.21
N THR A 160 29.18 17.83 3.88
CA THR A 160 30.35 18.59 4.32
C THR A 160 31.20 19.02 3.12
N GLY A 161 31.96 20.10 3.27
CA GLY A 161 32.81 20.63 2.19
C GLY A 161 33.85 19.62 1.67
N ASP A 162 34.30 18.70 2.50
CA ASP A 162 35.19 17.60 2.13
C ASP A 162 34.48 16.41 1.44
N GLY A 163 33.14 16.41 1.42
CA GLY A 163 32.31 15.35 0.87
C GLY A 163 32.36 14.04 1.66
N GLN A 164 32.86 14.03 2.90
CA GLN A 164 33.05 12.80 3.69
C GLN A 164 31.88 12.45 4.59
N TYR A 165 30.96 13.38 4.80
CA TYR A 165 29.82 13.21 5.67
C TYR A 165 28.58 13.88 5.06
N TYR A 166 27.42 13.27 5.30
CA TYR A 166 26.15 13.79 4.85
C TYR A 166 25.07 13.60 5.91
N ARG A 167 24.00 14.39 5.77
CA ARG A 167 22.72 14.18 6.46
C ARG A 167 21.57 14.36 5.49
N LEU A 168 20.53 13.57 5.67
CA LEU A 168 19.24 13.71 5.02
C LEU A 168 18.21 14.10 6.07
N TYR A 169 17.28 14.97 5.71
CA TYR A 169 16.27 15.50 6.60
C TYR A 169 14.88 15.41 5.99
N ALA A 170 13.89 15.16 6.85
CA ALA A 170 12.47 15.26 6.51
C ALA A 170 11.68 15.81 7.72
N GLN A 171 10.47 16.32 7.46
CA GLN A 171 9.49 16.62 8.49
C GLN A 171 8.42 15.53 8.55
N LEU A 172 8.42 14.77 9.64
CA LEU A 172 7.34 13.87 10.02
C LEU A 172 6.17 14.68 10.60
N GLU A 173 4.96 14.26 10.26
CA GLU A 173 3.70 14.84 10.74
C GLU A 173 3.38 14.38 12.16
N ASN A 174 3.64 13.11 12.47
CA ASN A 174 3.43 12.57 13.80
C ASN A 174 4.57 12.99 14.74
N SER A 175 4.31 14.01 15.56
CA SER A 175 5.24 14.48 16.60
C SER A 175 5.54 13.44 17.69
N ASN A 176 4.72 12.40 17.83
CA ASN A 176 4.94 11.30 18.77
C ASN A 176 5.68 10.11 18.14
N ASP A 177 6.18 10.24 16.92
CA ASP A 177 6.98 9.19 16.29
C ASP A 177 8.30 9.00 17.09
N PRO A 178 8.68 7.77 17.51
CA PRO A 178 9.88 7.56 18.31
C PRO A 178 11.19 7.93 17.61
N GLN A 179 11.19 7.98 16.28
CA GLN A 179 12.34 8.39 15.49
C GLN A 179 12.35 9.90 15.21
N ALA A 180 11.28 10.62 15.59
CA ALA A 180 11.27 12.07 15.49
C ALA A 180 12.27 12.66 16.49
N SER A 181 13.19 13.46 15.99
CA SER A 181 14.22 14.18 16.77
C SER A 181 14.42 15.57 16.16
N GLY A 182 14.80 16.57 16.96
CA GLY A 182 14.96 17.95 16.46
C GLY A 182 14.40 18.99 17.43
N PRO A 183 14.13 20.23 16.95
CA PRO A 183 14.08 20.65 15.55
C PRO A 183 15.45 20.82 14.89
N TYR A 184 15.52 20.50 13.58
CA TYR A 184 16.65 20.82 12.72
C TYR A 184 16.26 21.88 11.69
N THR A 185 17.12 22.88 11.50
CA THR A 185 16.95 23.95 10.50
C THR A 185 18.26 24.13 9.74
N ILE A 186 18.26 23.78 8.45
CA ILE A 186 19.48 23.72 7.62
C ILE A 186 19.39 24.58 6.34
N LEU A 187 18.18 24.76 5.81
CA LEU A 187 17.84 25.64 4.68
C LEU A 187 16.63 26.49 5.05
N SER A 188 16.65 27.76 4.66
CA SER A 188 15.44 28.59 4.50
C SER A 188 14.42 28.59 5.65
N SER A 189 14.86 28.41 6.90
CA SER A 189 13.99 28.30 8.09
C SER A 189 12.98 27.14 8.08
N CYS A 190 13.17 26.14 7.20
CA CYS A 190 12.27 25.00 7.12
C CYS A 190 12.51 24.00 8.28
N PRO A 191 11.47 23.66 9.06
CA PRO A 191 11.61 22.72 10.16
C PRO A 191 11.75 21.29 9.62
N HIS A 192 12.63 20.53 10.27
CA HIS A 192 12.74 19.09 10.11
C HIS A 192 12.78 18.46 11.49
N ASN A 193 12.17 17.30 11.64
CA ASN A 193 12.17 16.53 12.88
C ASN A 193 12.55 15.07 12.66
N TYR A 194 13.18 14.74 11.53
CA TYR A 194 13.73 13.42 11.27
C TYR A 194 15.01 13.58 10.46
N MET A 195 16.03 12.81 10.83
CA MET A 195 17.30 12.80 10.12
C MET A 195 17.84 11.39 9.94
N ILE A 196 18.53 11.19 8.82
CA ILE A 196 19.40 10.04 8.58
C ILE A 196 20.79 10.61 8.31
N GLU A 197 21.78 10.13 9.05
CA GLU A 197 23.18 10.46 8.81
C GLU A 197 23.97 9.22 8.38
N ARG A 198 25.22 9.43 7.96
CA ARG A 198 26.17 8.35 7.72
C ARG A 198 26.29 7.49 9.00
N GLN A 199 26.18 6.17 8.84
CA GLN A 199 26.49 5.19 9.90
C GLN A 199 28.00 5.03 10.10
#